data_AF-A0A2N2VVZ2-F1
#
_entry.id   AF-A0A2N2VVZ2-F1
#
_cell.length_a   1.000
_cell.length_b   1.000
_cell.length_c   1.000
_cell.angle_alpha   90.00
_cell.angle_beta   90.00
_cell.angle_gamma   90.00
#
_symmetry.space_group_name_H-M   'P 1'
#
loop_
_entity.id
_entity.type
_entity.pdbx_description
1 polymer ?
#
loop_
_entity_poly.entity_id
_entity_poly.type
_entity_poly.pdbx_seq_one_letter_code
_entity_poly.pdbx_strand_id
1 'polypeptide(L)'
;MKSIVSVTDLHIEKIARGYRSFSPADCLIYQLEHFERTLAANRFQKGKKIDFVHGGGAGVLRQKMTDILKQKFPTFTYEDAPFATFGYQGALRVTIR
;
A
#
# COMPACT_ATOMS: atom_id res chain seq x y z
N MET A 1 20.22 4.49 -14.15
CA MET A 1 20.01 4.86 -12.73
C MET A 1 19.13 3.81 -12.08
N LYS A 2 19.49 3.30 -10.90
CA LYS A 2 18.62 2.39 -10.13
C LYS A 2 17.40 3.21 -9.67
N SER A 3 16.20 2.82 -10.10
CA SER A 3 14.97 3.41 -9.56
C SER A 3 14.96 3.14 -8.06
N ILE A 4 15.07 4.19 -7.24
CA ILE A 4 14.92 4.05 -5.78
C ILE A 4 13.44 3.75 -5.54
N VAL A 5 13.16 2.59 -4.94
CA VAL A 5 11.81 2.18 -4.54
C VAL A 5 11.68 2.45 -3.05
N SER A 6 10.66 3.23 -2.66
CA SER A 6 10.34 3.42 -1.24
C SER A 6 9.42 2.31 -0.75
N VAL A 7 9.54 1.92 0.51
CA VAL A 7 8.68 0.91 1.14
C VAL A 7 7.78 1.58 2.18
N THR A 8 6.51 1.20 2.21
CA THR A 8 5.53 1.64 3.21
C THR A 8 4.84 0.41 3.78
N ASP A 9 5.11 0.11 5.05
CA ASP A 9 4.51 -1.04 5.73
C ASP A 9 3.14 -0.65 6.32
N LEU A 10 2.08 -1.26 5.81
CA LEU A 10 0.70 -0.99 6.20
C LEU A 10 0.24 -1.87 7.36
N HIS A 11 1.05 -2.77 7.92
CA HIS A 11 0.63 -3.48 9.14
C HIS A 11 0.31 -2.47 10.25
N ILE A 12 -0.83 -2.66 10.92
CA ILE A 12 -1.43 -1.60 11.76
C ILE A 12 -0.48 -1.14 12.88
N GLU A 13 0.31 -2.05 13.44
CA GLU A 13 1.32 -1.78 14.46
C GLU A 13 2.46 -0.86 13.99
N LYS A 14 2.64 -0.70 12.67
CA LYS A 14 3.64 0.18 12.06
C LYS A 14 3.11 1.61 11.88
N ILE A 15 1.80 1.77 11.72
CA ILE A 15 1.19 3.04 11.30
C ILE A 15 0.27 3.67 12.35
N ALA A 16 -0.14 2.93 13.38
CA ALA A 16 -1.05 3.43 14.43
C ALA A 16 -0.52 3.13 15.84
N ARG A 17 -0.40 4.18 16.66
CA ARG A 17 -0.21 4.02 18.12
C ARG A 17 -1.56 3.64 18.74
N GLY A 18 -1.55 2.74 19.72
CA GLY A 18 -2.78 2.32 20.41
C GLY A 18 -3.69 1.37 19.61
N TYR A 19 -3.21 0.82 18.49
CA TYR A 19 -3.98 -0.09 17.62
C TYR A 19 -4.63 -1.29 18.34
N ARG A 20 -4.16 -1.62 19.55
CA ARG A 20 -4.73 -2.70 20.37
C ARG A 20 -6.20 -2.49 20.74
N SER A 21 -6.70 -1.26 20.69
CA SER A 21 -8.11 -0.95 20.90
C SER A 21 -8.95 -0.91 19.61
N PHE A 22 -8.33 -1.10 18.44
CA PHE A 22 -9.04 -1.02 17.16
C PHE A 22 -9.80 -2.32 16.92
N SER A 23 -11.03 -2.19 16.39
CA SER A 23 -11.69 -3.34 15.78
C SER A 23 -11.00 -3.71 14.46
N PRO A 24 -11.22 -4.93 13.92
CA PRO A 24 -10.71 -5.29 12.60
C PRO A 24 -11.14 -4.32 11.48
N ALA A 25 -12.34 -3.74 11.59
CA ALA A 25 -12.83 -2.75 10.64
C ALA A 25 -12.06 -1.42 10.75
N ASP A 26 -11.79 -0.95 11.97
CA ASP A 26 -11.01 0.27 12.21
C ASP A 26 -9.57 0.11 11.70
N CYS A 27 -8.95 -1.06 11.92
CA CYS A 27 -7.65 -1.39 11.36
C CYS A 27 -7.67 -1.24 9.83
N LEU A 28 -8.62 -1.89 9.16
CA LEU A 28 -8.73 -1.85 7.71
C LEU A 28 -8.91 -0.43 7.18
N ILE A 29 -9.79 0.37 7.80
CA ILE A 29 -10.03 1.76 7.42
C ILE A 29 -8.73 2.57 7.56
N TYR A 30 -8.07 2.48 8.71
CA TYR A 30 -6.86 3.24 8.98
C TYR A 30 -5.72 2.89 8.00
N GLN A 31 -5.58 1.59 7.66
CA GLN A 31 -4.61 1.12 6.67
C GLN A 31 -4.89 1.70 5.27
N LEU A 32 -6.15 1.67 4.83
CA LEU A 32 -6.56 2.20 3.52
C LEU A 32 -6.40 3.73 3.45
N GLU A 33 -6.72 4.44 4.53
CA GLU A 33 -6.47 5.88 4.58
C GLU A 33 -4.98 6.21 4.53
N HIS A 34 -4.13 5.44 5.23
CA HIS A 34 -2.68 5.64 5.17
C HIS A 34 -2.13 5.38 3.76
N PHE A 35 -2.64 4.37 3.08
CA PHE A 35 -2.35 4.09 1.68
C PHE A 35 -2.73 5.27 0.77
N GLU A 36 -3.96 5.77 0.85
CA GLU A 36 -4.43 6.90 0.06
C GLU A 36 -3.64 8.19 0.32
N ARG A 37 -3.40 8.51 1.59
CA ARG A 37 -2.60 9.68 1.99
C ARG A 37 -1.19 9.61 1.41
N THR A 38 -0.57 8.43 1.44
CA THR A 38 0.77 8.22 0.87
C THR A 38 0.77 8.45 -0.64
N LEU A 39 -0.21 7.92 -1.37
CA LEU A 39 -0.33 8.16 -2.81
C LEU A 39 -0.56 9.65 -3.11
N ALA A 40 -1.49 10.29 -2.40
CA ALA A 40 -1.82 11.70 -2.57
C ALA A 40 -0.61 12.61 -2.30
N ALA A 41 0.22 12.31 -1.30
CA ALA A 41 1.43 13.05 -0.99
C ALA A 41 2.52 12.91 -2.06
N ASN A 42 2.54 11.80 -2.80
CA ASN A 42 3.53 11.51 -3.82
C ASN A 42 3.06 11.75 -5.26
N ARG A 43 1.81 12.19 -5.46
CA ARG A 43 1.14 12.26 -6.77
C ARG A 43 1.87 13.05 -7.87
N PHE A 44 2.77 13.96 -7.51
CA PHE A 44 3.55 14.75 -8.47
C PHE A 44 4.93 14.18 -8.78
N GLN A 45 5.33 13.09 -8.12
CA GLN A 45 6.64 12.44 -8.28
C GLN A 45 6.56 11.36 -9.36
N LYS A 46 6.38 11.76 -10.62
CA LYS A 46 6.25 10.84 -11.77
C LYS A 46 7.41 9.85 -11.84
N GLY A 47 7.09 8.58 -12.06
CA GLY A 47 8.05 7.48 -12.12
C GLY A 47 8.47 6.93 -10.76
N LYS A 48 8.07 7.56 -9.64
CA LYS A 48 8.32 7.01 -8.30
C LYS A 48 7.58 5.69 -8.11
N LYS A 49 8.27 4.73 -7.51
CA LYS A 49 7.73 3.42 -7.13
C LYS A 49 7.63 3.32 -5.62
N ILE A 50 6.50 2.84 -5.14
CA ILE A 50 6.23 2.63 -3.71
C ILE A 50 5.74 1.20 -3.51
N ASP A 51 6.43 0.43 -2.68
CA ASP A 51 6.03 -0.91 -2.27
C ASP A 51 5.22 -0.82 -0.98
N PHE A 52 3.94 -1.17 -1.05
CA PHE A 52 3.04 -1.20 0.08
C PHE A 52 2.95 -2.62 0.64
N VAL A 53 3.57 -2.85 1.81
CA VAL A 53 3.54 -4.16 2.49
C VAL A 53 2.20 -4.27 3.22
N HIS A 54 1.41 -5.29 2.89
CA HIS A 54 0.06 -5.46 3.43
C HIS A 54 -0.19 -6.85 4.05
N GLY A 55 0.78 -7.77 3.91
CA GLY A 55 0.70 -9.14 4.41
C GLY A 55 -0.16 -10.07 3.52
N GLY A 56 0.18 -11.36 3.54
CA GLY A 56 -0.45 -12.39 2.68
C GLY A 56 -1.73 -13.01 3.26
N GLY A 57 -2.54 -12.28 4.03
CA GLY A 57 -3.77 -12.79 4.64
C GLY A 57 -4.87 -13.17 3.62
N ALA A 58 -6.15 -13.07 3.97
CA ALA A 58 -7.26 -13.41 3.07
C ALA A 58 -7.43 -12.50 1.83
N GLY A 59 -6.47 -11.61 1.55
CA GLY A 59 -6.47 -10.72 0.38
C GLY A 59 -7.38 -9.49 0.49
N VAL A 60 -8.08 -9.28 1.60
CA VAL A 60 -9.05 -8.17 1.78
C VAL A 60 -8.40 -6.79 1.60
N LEU A 61 -7.28 -6.53 2.30
CA LEU A 61 -6.57 -5.25 2.22
C LEU A 61 -6.05 -5.00 0.79
N ARG A 62 -5.42 -6.01 0.16
CA ARG A 62 -4.96 -5.94 -1.24
C ARG A 62 -6.11 -5.60 -2.19
N GLN A 63 -7.24 -6.29 -2.08
CA GLN A 63 -8.40 -6.05 -2.94
C GLN A 63 -8.86 -4.59 -2.82
N LYS A 64 -9.04 -4.09 -1.61
CA LYS A 64 -9.48 -2.71 -1.35
C LYS A 64 -8.46 -1.67 -1.84
N MET A 65 -7.16 -1.91 -1.69
CA MET A 65 -6.12 -1.05 -2.26
C MET A 65 -6.23 -0.98 -3.80
N THR A 66 -6.45 -2.11 -4.46
CA THR A 66 -6.61 -2.12 -5.93
C THR A 66 -7.90 -1.46 -6.39
N ASP A 67 -8.99 -1.56 -5.62
CA ASP A 67 -10.24 -0.85 -5.90
C ASP A 67 -10.02 0.68 -5.82
N ILE A 68 -9.31 1.14 -4.78
CA ILE A 68 -8.92 2.55 -4.61
C ILE A 68 -8.06 3.03 -5.78
N LEU A 69 -7.07 2.25 -6.22
CA LEU A 69 -6.23 2.62 -7.36
C LEU A 69 -7.06 2.81 -8.62
N LYS A 70 -7.97 1.87 -8.92
CA LYS A 70 -8.84 1.96 -10.10
C LYS A 70 -9.80 3.15 -10.04
N GLN A 71 -10.34 3.45 -8.86
CA GLN A 71 -11.37 4.49 -8.70
C GLN A 71 -10.80 5.90 -8.56
N LYS A 72 -9.73 6.06 -7.78
CA LYS A 72 -9.20 7.37 -7.37
C LYS A 72 -7.88 7.74 -8.05
N PHE A 73 -7.11 6.76 -8.52
CA PHE A 73 -5.80 6.97 -9.13
C PHE A 73 -5.67 6.21 -10.47
N PRO A 74 -6.62 6.39 -11.42
CA PRO A 74 -6.72 5.53 -12.62
C PRO A 74 -5.50 5.61 -13.55
N THR A 75 -4.68 6.66 -13.44
CA THR A 75 -3.45 6.79 -14.22
C THR A 75 -2.29 6.02 -13.61
N PHE A 76 -2.32 5.67 -12.32
CA PHE A 76 -1.23 4.97 -11.66
C PHE A 76 -1.26 3.49 -12.05
N THR A 77 -0.09 2.89 -12.16
CA THR A 77 0.05 1.46 -12.48
C THR A 77 0.52 0.68 -11.27
N TYR A 78 0.09 -0.58 -11.13
CA TYR A 78 0.49 -1.42 -10.01
C TYR A 78 0.80 -2.86 -10.44
N GLU A 79 1.70 -3.49 -9.69
CA GLU A 79 2.19 -4.86 -9.89
C GLU A 79 2.49 -5.49 -8.52
N ASP A 80 2.62 -6.82 -8.45
CA ASP A 80 3.11 -7.44 -7.22
C ASP A 80 4.57 -7.04 -6.99
N ALA A 81 4.92 -6.70 -5.76
CA ALA A 81 6.31 -6.39 -5.42
C ALA A 81 7.17 -7.66 -5.46
N PRO A 82 8.52 -7.53 -5.57
CA PRO A 82 9.40 -8.69 -5.74
C PRO A 82 9.21 -9.76 -4.66
N PHE A 83 8.86 -10.97 -5.09
CA PHE A 83 8.65 -12.13 -4.20
C PHE A 83 9.86 -12.41 -3.31
N ALA A 84 11.08 -12.30 -3.85
CA ALA A 84 12.31 -12.54 -3.10
C ALA A 84 12.49 -11.58 -1.90
N THR A 85 11.81 -10.43 -1.90
CA THR A 85 11.89 -9.44 -0.82
C THR A 85 10.75 -9.58 0.19
N PHE A 86 9.53 -9.86 -0.27
CA PHE A 86 8.33 -9.79 0.58
C PHE A 86 7.54 -11.10 0.71
N GLY A 87 7.94 -12.17 0.01
CA GLY A 87 7.21 -13.43 -0.04
C GLY A 87 5.94 -13.37 -0.90
N TYR A 88 5.13 -14.44 -0.87
CA TYR A 88 3.91 -14.56 -1.67
C TYR A 88 2.87 -13.53 -1.23
N GLN A 89 2.40 -12.68 -2.16
CA GLN A 89 1.37 -11.65 -1.91
C GLN A 89 1.68 -10.74 -0.70
N GLY A 90 2.96 -10.52 -0.39
CA GLY A 90 3.36 -9.73 0.78
C GLY A 90 3.21 -8.22 0.57
N ALA A 91 3.34 -7.75 -0.67
CA ALA A 91 3.33 -6.33 -0.98
C ALA A 91 2.87 -6.01 -2.42
N LEU A 92 2.27 -4.83 -2.58
CA LEU A 92 1.82 -4.26 -3.86
C LEU A 92 2.72 -3.07 -4.23
N ARG A 93 3.35 -3.12 -5.40
CA ARG A 93 4.12 -2.00 -5.95
C ARG A 93 3.21 -1.09 -6.74
N VAL A 94 3.19 0.20 -6.40
CA VAL A 94 2.49 1.25 -7.16
C VAL A 94 3.51 2.18 -7.80
N THR A 95 3.33 2.48 -9.08
CA THR A 95 4.12 3.47 -9.83
C THR A 95 3.27 4.71 -10.07
N ILE A 96 3.76 5.85 -9.59
CA ILE A 96 3.16 7.18 -9.79
C ILE A 96 3.38 7.61 -11.25
N ARG A 97 2.33 8.11 -11.91
CA ARG A 97 2.34 8.51 -13.33
C ARG A 97 2.00 9.98 -13.53
#